data_AF-A0A2K2DQQ1-F1
#
_entry.id   AF-A0A2K2DQQ1-F1
#
_cell.length_a   1.000
_cell.length_b   1.000
_cell.length_c   1.000
_cell.angle_alpha   90.00
_cell.angle_beta   90.00
_cell.angle_gamma   90.00
#
_symmetry.space_group_name_H-M   'P 1'
#
loop_
_entity.id
_entity.type
_entity.pdbx_description
1 polymer ?
#
loop_
_entity_poly.entity_id
_entity_poly.type
_entity_poly.pdbx_seq_one_letter_code
_entity_poly.pdbx_strand_id
1 'polypeptide(L)'
;MENEKERERVDAEEQEKDLHEDRERKEQMALEEQNEKNENGDTSKNTFPRFFKVILPGQSTEQLTIPPPFYKHLENESPGVVFLRGPSGNKWRVELVANNMELCFVHGWKEFLSDNRIQPGYFLVFCYNGQSQFSVTVFDSAAHEAPYAFLSRPSNDRVTEEDEGMGTNADDTDPEEEGTDNMPAENGGT
;
A
#
# COMPACT_ATOMS: atom_id res chain seq x y z
N MET A 1 -57.58 20.74 53.60
CA MET A 1 -56.13 20.71 53.32
C MET A 1 -55.69 19.44 52.58
N GLU A 2 -56.45 18.33 52.61
CA GLU A 2 -56.10 17.11 51.84
C GLU A 2 -56.22 17.27 50.32
N ASN A 3 -57.18 18.07 49.85
CA ASN A 3 -57.45 18.27 48.40
C ASN A 3 -56.34 19.01 47.62
N GLU A 4 -55.47 19.76 48.31
CA GLU A 4 -54.39 20.54 47.68
C GLU A 4 -53.12 19.69 47.53
N LYS A 5 -52.80 18.91 48.56
CA LYS A 5 -51.74 17.89 48.50
C LYS A 5 -51.99 16.80 47.47
N GLU A 6 -53.24 16.44 47.23
CA GLU A 6 -53.60 15.43 46.24
C GLU A 6 -53.48 15.98 44.81
N ARG A 7 -53.80 17.26 44.60
CA ARG A 7 -53.56 17.96 43.31
C ARG A 7 -52.07 18.09 43.01
N GLU A 8 -51.27 18.52 43.98
CA GLU A 8 -49.81 18.61 43.81
C GLU A 8 -49.15 17.26 43.49
N ARG A 9 -49.70 16.16 44.03
CA ARG A 9 -49.24 14.79 43.71
C ARG A 9 -49.59 14.39 42.29
N VAL A 10 -50.82 14.68 41.86
CA VAL A 10 -51.26 14.40 40.48
C VAL A 10 -50.43 15.21 39.48
N ASP A 11 -50.17 16.48 39.76
CA ASP A 11 -49.35 17.35 38.91
C ASP A 11 -47.88 16.87 38.82
N ALA A 12 -47.32 16.37 39.93
CA ALA A 12 -45.96 15.82 39.95
C ALA A 12 -45.86 14.48 39.21
N GLU A 13 -46.86 13.61 39.35
CA GLU A 13 -46.94 12.34 38.62
C GLU A 13 -47.15 12.54 37.11
N GLU A 14 -47.89 13.58 36.71
CA GLU A 14 -48.08 13.96 35.30
C GLU A 14 -46.78 14.51 34.70
N GLN A 15 -46.06 15.37 35.44
CA GLN A 15 -44.73 15.85 35.02
C GLN A 15 -43.71 14.72 34.89
N GLU A 16 -43.75 13.71 35.77
CA GLU A 16 -42.85 12.56 35.69
C GLU A 16 -43.15 11.68 34.46
N LYS A 17 -44.43 11.52 34.09
CA LYS A 17 -44.84 10.82 32.86
C LYS A 17 -44.39 11.56 31.61
N ASP A 18 -44.57 12.88 31.56
CA ASP A 18 -44.14 13.71 30.43
C ASP A 18 -42.62 13.62 30.21
N LEU A 19 -41.84 13.61 31.30
CA LEU A 19 -40.39 13.43 31.25
C LEU A 19 -39.98 12.03 30.80
N HIS A 20 -40.70 11.00 31.24
CA HIS A 20 -40.46 9.62 30.82
C HIS A 20 -40.75 9.42 29.33
N GLU A 21 -41.86 9.95 28.83
CA GLU A 21 -42.22 9.87 27.41
C GLU A 21 -41.28 10.66 26.50
N ASP A 22 -40.77 11.81 26.94
CA ASP A 22 -39.76 12.58 26.18
C ASP A 22 -38.43 11.82 26.11
N ARG A 23 -38.06 11.12 27.20
CA ARG A 23 -36.88 10.25 27.23
C ARG A 23 -37.05 9.06 26.28
N GLU A 24 -38.19 8.38 26.31
CA GLU A 24 -38.46 7.26 25.40
C GLU A 24 -38.46 7.70 23.93
N ARG A 25 -39.05 8.87 23.61
CA ARG A 25 -39.01 9.44 22.26
C ARG A 25 -37.58 9.76 21.80
N LYS A 26 -36.73 10.28 22.69
CA LYS A 26 -35.31 10.53 22.39
C LYS A 26 -34.52 9.24 22.19
N GLU A 27 -34.77 8.22 23.01
CA GLU A 27 -34.15 6.91 22.88
C GLU A 27 -34.58 6.22 21.56
N GLN A 28 -35.86 6.31 21.19
CA GLN A 28 -36.38 5.79 19.91
C GLN A 28 -35.79 6.52 18.70
N MET A 29 -35.71 7.85 18.74
CA MET A 29 -35.14 8.66 17.65
C MET A 29 -33.63 8.41 17.48
N ALA A 30 -32.89 8.23 18.58
CA ALA A 30 -31.47 7.87 18.54
C ALA A 30 -31.24 6.46 17.97
N LEU A 31 -32.16 5.52 18.24
CA LEU A 31 -32.10 4.16 17.72
C LEU A 31 -32.43 4.12 16.22
N GLU A 32 -33.43 4.90 15.77
CA GLU A 32 -33.76 5.06 14.35
C GLU A 32 -32.65 5.76 13.56
N GLU A 33 -32.02 6.82 14.10
CA GLU A 33 -30.88 7.49 13.46
C GLU A 33 -29.65 6.55 13.34
N GLN A 34 -29.47 5.63 14.30
CA GLN A 34 -28.45 4.59 14.21
C GLN A 34 -28.81 3.49 13.20
N ASN A 35 -30.10 3.19 13.01
CA ASN A 35 -30.55 2.16 12.07
C ASN A 35 -30.58 2.66 10.61
N GLU A 36 -30.92 3.94 10.37
CA GLU A 36 -30.82 4.57 9.04
C GLU A 36 -29.36 4.63 8.55
N LYS A 37 -28.39 4.77 9.45
CA LYS A 37 -26.95 4.64 9.13
C LYS A 37 -26.56 3.21 8.75
N ASN A 38 -27.34 2.20 9.15
CA ASN A 38 -27.09 0.79 8.85
C ASN A 38 -27.86 0.27 7.62
N GLU A 39 -28.88 1.00 7.14
CA GLU A 39 -29.69 0.62 5.96
C GLU A 39 -29.25 1.30 4.64
N ASN A 40 -28.27 2.20 4.69
CA ASN A 40 -27.45 2.47 3.51
C ASN A 40 -26.39 1.38 3.37
N GLY A 41 -26.74 0.34 2.62
CA GLY A 41 -25.92 -0.84 2.34
C GLY A 41 -24.59 -0.55 1.61
N ASP A 42 -23.65 0.08 2.31
CA ASP A 42 -22.23 -0.11 2.10
C ASP A 42 -21.70 -0.95 3.27
N THR A 43 -22.04 -2.24 3.25
CA THR A 43 -21.21 -3.25 3.90
C THR A 43 -19.86 -3.29 3.20
N SER A 44 -19.05 -2.29 3.53
CA SER A 44 -17.60 -2.29 3.50
C SER A 44 -17.11 -3.43 4.39
N LYS A 45 -17.25 -4.66 3.88
CA LYS A 45 -16.06 -5.51 3.89
C LYS A 45 -15.03 -4.66 3.18
N ASN A 46 -14.02 -4.17 3.91
CA ASN A 46 -12.87 -3.47 3.34
C ASN A 46 -12.05 -4.48 2.51
N THR A 47 -12.68 -5.05 1.50
CA THR A 47 -12.18 -6.08 0.62
C THR A 47 -11.80 -5.38 -0.66
N PHE A 48 -10.52 -5.09 -0.76
CA PHE A 48 -9.89 -4.64 -1.98
C PHE A 48 -10.23 -5.60 -3.13
N PRO A 49 -10.74 -5.08 -4.27
CA PRO A 49 -11.06 -5.89 -5.43
C PRO A 49 -9.86 -6.70 -5.90
N ARG A 50 -10.08 -7.96 -6.28
CA ARG A 50 -9.03 -8.86 -6.75
C ARG A 50 -9.35 -9.53 -8.06
N PHE A 51 -8.32 -9.79 -8.84
CA PHE A 51 -8.35 -10.71 -9.97
C PHE A 51 -7.09 -11.56 -9.96
N PHE A 52 -7.07 -12.63 -10.73
CA PHE A 52 -5.88 -13.46 -10.87
C PHE A 52 -5.48 -13.61 -12.34
N LYS A 53 -4.22 -13.95 -12.56
CA LYS A 53 -3.68 -14.30 -13.88
C LYS A 53 -2.78 -15.51 -13.76
N VAL A 54 -2.96 -16.46 -14.68
CA VAL A 54 -2.00 -17.55 -14.92
C VAL A 54 -1.09 -17.15 -16.06
N ILE A 55 0.23 -17.29 -15.88
CA ILE A 55 1.21 -17.07 -16.94
C ILE A 55 1.29 -18.35 -17.76
N LEU A 56 0.72 -18.36 -18.97
CA LEU A 56 0.71 -19.55 -19.82
C LEU A 56 1.95 -19.60 -20.74
N PRO A 57 2.46 -20.81 -21.07
CA PRO A 57 3.47 -20.96 -22.11
C PRO A 57 2.99 -20.36 -23.44
N GLY A 58 3.85 -19.60 -24.12
CA GLY A 58 3.53 -18.96 -25.39
C GLY A 58 2.69 -17.68 -25.28
N GLN A 59 2.28 -17.26 -24.08
CA GLN A 59 1.68 -15.94 -23.86
C GLN A 59 2.75 -14.84 -23.98
N SER A 60 2.38 -13.70 -24.56
CA SER A 60 3.24 -12.52 -24.55
C SER A 60 3.54 -12.05 -23.12
N THR A 61 4.81 -11.74 -22.86
CA THR A 61 5.30 -11.10 -21.63
C THR A 61 5.41 -9.59 -21.76
N GLU A 62 5.09 -9.02 -22.93
CA GLU A 62 5.20 -7.58 -23.19
C GLU A 62 4.04 -6.79 -22.58
N GLN A 63 2.90 -7.45 -22.33
CA GLN A 63 1.75 -6.81 -21.69
C GLN A 63 0.89 -7.80 -20.90
N LEU A 64 0.13 -7.28 -19.94
CA LEU A 64 -0.94 -7.99 -19.25
C LEU A 64 -2.27 -7.28 -19.47
N THR A 65 -3.20 -7.93 -20.16
CA THR A 65 -4.60 -7.46 -20.25
C THR A 65 -5.33 -7.72 -18.94
N ILE A 66 -5.94 -6.67 -18.39
CA ILE A 66 -6.80 -6.71 -17.21
C ILE A 66 -8.13 -7.38 -17.58
N PRO A 67 -8.68 -8.30 -16.76
CA PRO A 67 -9.96 -8.91 -17.06
C PRO A 67 -11.08 -7.86 -17.18
N PRO A 68 -11.91 -7.86 -18.25
CA PRO A 68 -12.99 -6.88 -18.42
C PRO A 68 -13.96 -6.74 -17.24
N PRO A 69 -14.34 -7.83 -16.51
CA PRO A 69 -15.16 -7.69 -15.31
C PRO A 69 -14.53 -6.86 -14.18
N PHE A 70 -13.21 -6.65 -14.23
CA PHE A 70 -12.46 -5.87 -13.25
C PHE A 70 -12.48 -4.36 -13.55
N TYR A 71 -12.88 -3.93 -14.76
CA TYR A 71 -12.83 -2.53 -15.17
C TYR A 71 -13.69 -1.61 -14.27
N LYS A 72 -14.80 -2.12 -13.75
CA LYS A 72 -15.67 -1.40 -12.80
C LYS A 72 -14.95 -0.92 -11.53
N HIS A 73 -13.85 -1.59 -11.17
CA HIS A 73 -13.04 -1.22 -10.01
C HIS A 73 -11.97 -0.17 -10.35
N LEU A 74 -11.79 0.14 -11.63
CA LEU A 74 -10.81 1.07 -12.17
C LEU A 74 -11.47 2.27 -12.88
N GLU A 75 -12.78 2.47 -12.71
CA GLU A 75 -13.52 3.56 -13.39
C GLU A 75 -12.98 4.95 -13.05
N ASN A 76 -12.46 5.12 -11.83
CA ASN A 76 -11.85 6.36 -11.37
C ASN A 76 -10.32 6.41 -11.61
N GLU A 77 -9.75 5.36 -12.21
CA GLU A 77 -8.33 5.29 -12.53
C GLU A 77 -8.11 5.76 -13.98
N SER A 78 -7.37 6.85 -14.13
CA SER A 78 -6.92 7.30 -15.44
C SER A 78 -5.79 6.41 -15.96
N PRO A 79 -5.76 6.05 -17.25
CA PRO A 79 -4.57 5.48 -17.88
C PRO A 79 -3.33 6.33 -17.57
N GLY A 80 -2.22 5.68 -17.23
CA GLY A 80 -1.05 6.34 -16.70
C GLY A 80 -0.19 5.41 -15.86
N VAL A 81 0.56 5.98 -14.92
CA VAL A 81 1.49 5.22 -14.09
C VAL A 81 0.76 4.61 -12.91
N VAL A 82 0.88 3.30 -12.76
CA VAL A 82 0.44 2.52 -11.60
C VAL A 82 1.62 1.83 -10.95
N PHE A 83 1.45 1.39 -9.70
CA PHE A 83 2.47 0.66 -8.97
C PHE A 83 2.02 -0.75 -8.63
N LEU A 84 2.84 -1.74 -9.01
CA LEU A 84 2.69 -3.12 -8.55
C LEU A 84 3.58 -3.34 -7.34
N ARG A 85 2.99 -3.59 -6.17
CA ARG A 85 3.69 -4.01 -4.97
C ARG A 85 3.84 -5.52 -4.98
N GLY A 86 5.06 -6.01 -5.15
CA GLY A 86 5.35 -7.45 -5.17
C GLY A 86 5.41 -8.08 -3.78
N PRO A 87 5.66 -9.41 -3.70
CA PRO A 87 5.77 -10.13 -2.43
C PRO A 87 6.88 -9.59 -1.50
N SER A 88 7.97 -9.07 -2.07
CA SER A 88 9.05 -8.42 -1.30
C SER A 88 8.65 -7.11 -0.62
N GLY A 89 7.48 -6.57 -0.95
CA GLY A 89 7.01 -5.26 -0.49
C GLY A 89 7.53 -4.08 -1.32
N ASN A 90 8.50 -4.31 -2.22
CA ASN A 90 8.98 -3.32 -3.18
C ASN A 90 7.91 -2.98 -4.23
N LYS A 91 8.07 -1.82 -4.87
CA LYS A 91 7.12 -1.30 -5.87
C LYS A 91 7.75 -1.24 -7.24
N TRP A 92 7.04 -1.76 -8.24
CA TRP A 92 7.40 -1.65 -9.65
C TRP A 92 6.48 -0.63 -10.31
N ARG A 93 7.10 0.35 -10.98
CA ARG A 93 6.39 1.32 -11.81
C ARG A 93 5.95 0.65 -13.10
N VAL A 94 4.65 0.62 -13.36
CA VAL A 94 4.06 0.01 -14.55
C VAL A 94 3.10 1.00 -15.22
N GLU A 95 3.00 0.98 -16.53
CA GLU A 95 2.05 1.83 -17.26
C GLU A 95 0.76 1.06 -17.56
N LEU A 96 -0.36 1.64 -17.16
CA LEU A 96 -1.71 1.21 -17.47
C LEU A 96 -2.21 1.99 -18.69
N VAL A 97 -2.44 1.30 -19.80
CA VAL A 97 -2.94 1.90 -21.05
C VAL A 97 -4.32 1.36 -21.42
N ALA A 98 -5.13 2.20 -22.05
CA ALA A 98 -6.35 1.78 -22.71
C ALA A 98 -6.07 1.57 -24.21
N ASN A 99 -6.12 0.32 -24.68
CA ASN A 99 -5.91 -0.04 -26.08
C ASN A 99 -7.14 -0.80 -26.60
N ASN A 100 -7.81 -0.30 -27.64
CA ASN A 100 -8.97 -0.94 -28.26
C ASN A 100 -10.05 -1.40 -27.26
N MET A 101 -10.39 -0.56 -26.28
CA MET A 101 -11.34 -0.85 -25.18
C MET A 101 -10.85 -1.87 -24.13
N GLU A 102 -9.58 -2.29 -24.21
CA GLU A 102 -8.94 -3.13 -23.20
C GLU A 102 -7.98 -2.31 -22.32
N LEU A 103 -7.97 -2.60 -21.02
CA LEU A 103 -6.98 -2.06 -20.11
C LEU A 103 -5.81 -3.03 -20.00
N CYS A 104 -4.59 -2.53 -20.20
CA CYS A 104 -3.38 -3.35 -20.22
C CYS A 104 -2.26 -2.71 -19.39
N PHE A 105 -1.55 -3.54 -18.62
CA PHE A 105 -0.22 -3.20 -18.13
C PHE A 105 0.80 -3.42 -19.25
N VAL A 106 1.62 -2.43 -19.57
CA VAL A 106 2.59 -2.48 -20.68
C VAL A 106 4.02 -2.23 -20.19
N HIS A 107 4.56 -1.01 -20.30
CA HIS A 107 5.89 -0.66 -19.81
C HIS A 107 6.02 -0.97 -18.31
N GLY A 108 7.10 -1.64 -17.90
CA GLY A 108 7.33 -2.07 -16.51
C GLY A 108 6.77 -3.46 -16.19
N TRP A 109 5.87 -4.02 -17.01
CA TRP A 109 5.29 -5.35 -16.77
C TRP A 109 6.33 -6.46 -16.95
N LYS A 110 7.14 -6.39 -18.00
CA LYS A 110 8.17 -7.38 -18.30
C LYS A 110 9.27 -7.37 -17.24
N GLU A 111 9.65 -6.18 -16.77
CA GLU A 111 10.59 -5.96 -15.68
C GLU A 111 10.05 -6.57 -14.38
N PHE A 112 8.77 -6.35 -14.07
CA PHE A 112 8.12 -7.00 -12.92
C PHE A 112 8.21 -8.53 -12.99
N LEU A 113 7.92 -9.13 -14.16
CA LEU A 113 8.06 -10.58 -14.35
C LEU A 113 9.50 -11.06 -14.17
N SER A 114 10.46 -10.35 -14.77
CA SER A 114 11.88 -10.70 -14.73
C SER A 114 12.47 -10.59 -13.32
N ASP A 115 12.25 -9.47 -12.65
CA ASP A 115 12.79 -9.18 -11.32
C ASP A 115 12.22 -10.15 -10.27
N ASN A 116 10.94 -10.54 -10.43
CA ASN A 116 10.29 -11.54 -9.57
C ASN A 116 10.52 -12.99 -10.01
N ARG A 117 11.34 -13.22 -11.04
CA ARG A 117 11.67 -14.55 -11.59
C ARG A 117 10.40 -15.36 -11.92
N ILE A 118 9.38 -14.69 -12.44
CA ILE A 118 8.09 -15.29 -12.76
C ILE A 118 8.21 -16.08 -14.06
N GLN A 119 7.78 -17.33 -14.03
CA GLN A 119 7.89 -18.26 -15.16
C GLN A 119 6.51 -18.71 -15.67
N PRO A 120 6.43 -19.27 -16.89
CA PRO A 120 5.24 -19.97 -17.33
C PRO A 120 4.81 -21.05 -16.32
N GLY A 121 3.51 -21.13 -16.07
CA GLY A 121 2.89 -21.97 -15.04
C GLY A 121 2.59 -21.25 -13.72
N TYR A 122 3.07 -20.02 -13.53
CA TYR A 122 2.86 -19.30 -12.27
C TYR A 122 1.47 -18.66 -12.22
N PHE A 123 0.96 -18.53 -11.00
CA PHE A 123 -0.35 -17.96 -10.69
C PHE A 123 -0.17 -16.69 -9.87
N LEU A 124 -0.68 -15.57 -10.38
CA LEU A 124 -0.56 -14.25 -9.76
C LEU A 124 -1.94 -13.79 -9.29
N VAL A 125 -2.03 -13.27 -8.07
CA VAL A 125 -3.23 -12.59 -7.55
C VAL A 125 -2.94 -11.11 -7.45
N PHE A 126 -3.75 -10.32 -8.12
CA PHE A 126 -3.72 -8.87 -8.07
C PHE A 126 -4.83 -8.36 -7.17
N CYS A 127 -4.48 -7.45 -6.29
CA CYS A 127 -5.38 -6.79 -5.34
C CYS A 127 -5.26 -5.29 -5.56
N TYR A 128 -6.33 -4.62 -6.00
CA TYR A 128 -6.32 -3.18 -6.23
C TYR A 128 -6.61 -2.44 -4.92
N ASN A 129 -5.64 -1.67 -4.46
CA ASN A 129 -5.63 -1.02 -3.15
C ASN A 129 -6.17 0.42 -3.20
N GLY A 130 -6.65 0.87 -4.36
CA GLY A 130 -6.93 2.29 -4.60
C GLY A 130 -5.68 3.07 -5.02
N GLN A 131 -5.85 4.32 -5.46
CA GLN A 131 -4.77 5.28 -5.72
C GLN A 131 -3.67 4.72 -6.64
N SER A 132 -4.06 4.12 -7.76
CA SER A 132 -3.14 3.56 -8.76
C SER A 132 -2.18 2.49 -8.21
N GLN A 133 -2.53 1.80 -7.12
CA GLN A 133 -1.69 0.79 -6.47
C GLN A 133 -2.34 -0.59 -6.49
N PHE A 134 -1.54 -1.59 -6.86
CA PHE A 134 -1.91 -3.00 -6.79
C PHE A 134 -0.93 -3.75 -5.91
N SER A 135 -1.42 -4.64 -5.04
CA SER A 135 -0.58 -5.67 -4.42
C SER A 135 -0.66 -6.96 -5.23
N VAL A 136 0.49 -7.63 -5.39
CA VAL A 136 0.62 -8.85 -6.17
C VAL A 136 1.16 -9.97 -5.30
N THR A 137 0.41 -11.06 -5.23
CA THR A 137 0.86 -12.32 -4.64
C THR A 137 1.24 -13.28 -5.75
N VAL A 138 2.37 -13.97 -5.61
CA VAL A 138 2.92 -14.85 -6.65
C VAL A 138 2.99 -16.27 -6.10
N PHE A 139 2.31 -17.19 -6.79
CA PHE A 139 2.36 -18.61 -6.54
C PHE A 139 3.10 -19.29 -7.68
N ASP A 140 4.04 -20.17 -7.36
CA ASP A 140 4.79 -20.91 -8.37
C ASP A 140 3.98 -22.10 -8.92
N SER A 141 4.61 -22.90 -9.78
CA SER A 141 3.99 -24.07 -10.39
C SER A 141 3.67 -25.21 -9.40
N ALA A 142 4.20 -25.17 -8.18
CA ALA A 142 3.89 -26.10 -7.09
C ALA A 142 2.76 -25.59 -6.18
N ALA A 143 2.09 -24.50 -6.56
CA ALA A 143 0.91 -23.94 -5.90
C ALA A 143 1.15 -23.42 -4.47
N HIS A 144 2.36 -22.98 -4.17
CA HIS A 144 2.68 -22.22 -2.95
C HIS A 144 3.32 -20.87 -3.30
N GLU A 145 3.32 -19.94 -2.33
CA GLU A 145 3.91 -18.61 -2.52
C GLU A 145 5.40 -18.74 -2.85
N ALA A 146 5.83 -18.05 -3.91
CA ALA A 146 7.18 -18.14 -4.45
C ALA A 146 8.19 -17.49 -3.48
N PRO A 147 9.06 -18.26 -2.77
CA PRO A 147 9.91 -17.73 -1.71
C PRO A 147 10.97 -16.75 -2.23
N TYR A 148 11.46 -16.94 -3.46
CA TYR A 148 12.41 -16.03 -4.09
C TYR A 148 11.79 -14.68 -4.48
N ALA A 149 10.47 -14.60 -4.69
CA ALA A 149 9.80 -13.36 -5.03
C ALA A 149 9.80 -12.35 -3.86
N PHE A 150 10.05 -12.82 -2.64
CA PHE A 150 10.24 -11.97 -1.45
C PHE A 150 11.60 -11.26 -1.42
N LEU A 151 12.56 -11.68 -2.27
CA LEU A 151 13.88 -11.08 -2.37
C LEU A 151 14.02 -10.14 -3.58
N SER A 152 12.98 -10.04 -4.40
CA SER A 152 12.98 -9.27 -5.65
C SER A 152 13.15 -7.78 -5.40
N ARG A 153 13.96 -7.12 -6.24
CA ARG A 153 14.16 -5.67 -6.25
C ARG A 153 13.87 -5.11 -7.65
N PRO A 154 13.30 -3.91 -7.76
CA PRO A 154 13.11 -3.27 -9.05
C PRO A 154 14.45 -3.00 -9.72
N SER A 155 14.64 -3.51 -10.93
CA SER A 155 15.86 -3.29 -11.72
C SER A 155 15.98 -1.87 -12.26
N ASN A 156 14.87 -1.12 -12.32
CA ASN A 156 14.80 0.24 -12.86
C ASN A 156 14.75 1.34 -11.78
N ASP A 157 15.09 1.00 -10.54
CA ASP A 157 15.14 1.97 -9.44
C ASP A 157 16.34 2.89 -9.61
N ARG A 158 16.12 4.04 -10.26
CA ARG A 158 17.02 5.19 -10.11
C ARG A 158 16.82 5.68 -8.68
N VAL A 159 17.61 5.15 -7.76
CA VAL A 159 17.67 5.60 -6.38
C VAL A 159 17.96 7.11 -6.40
N THR A 160 16.98 7.95 -6.07
CA THR A 160 17.31 9.23 -5.45
C THR A 160 17.65 8.90 -4.02
N GLU A 161 18.91 8.57 -3.79
CA GLU A 161 19.48 8.60 -2.45
C GLU A 161 19.38 10.06 -2.00
N GLU A 162 18.40 10.35 -1.15
CA GLU A 162 18.41 11.55 -0.34
C GLU A 162 19.58 11.41 0.64
N ASP A 163 20.71 11.96 0.20
CA ASP A 163 21.77 12.63 0.94
C ASP A 163 21.61 12.67 2.48
N GLU A 164 22.26 11.73 3.17
CA GLU A 164 22.76 11.94 4.53
C GLU A 164 24.29 12.05 4.43
N GLY A 165 24.74 13.27 4.11
CA GLY A 165 26.13 13.63 3.97
C GLY A 165 26.96 13.26 5.21
N MET A 166 27.83 12.26 5.06
CA MET A 166 28.92 12.02 5.99
C MET A 166 30.04 13.03 5.70
N GLY A 167 29.92 14.22 6.29
CA GLY A 167 30.98 15.21 6.29
C GLY A 167 32.21 14.67 7.03
N THR A 168 33.26 14.31 6.30
CA THR A 168 34.58 14.14 6.89
C THR A 168 35.22 15.52 7.01
N ASN A 169 35.06 16.14 8.19
CA ASN A 169 35.88 17.30 8.54
C ASN A 169 37.33 16.83 8.61
N ALA A 170 38.17 17.38 7.72
CA ALA A 170 39.60 17.43 7.93
C ALA A 170 39.83 18.33 9.15
N ASP A 171 40.40 17.77 10.21
CA ASP A 171 40.91 18.54 11.34
C ASP A 171 42.41 18.29 11.44
N ASP A 172 43.15 19.38 11.30
CA ASP A 172 44.59 19.51 11.38
C ASP A 172 45.07 19.20 12.80
N THR A 173 46.05 18.32 12.96
CA THR A 173 46.98 18.44 14.10
C THR A 173 48.36 17.92 13.70
N ASP A 174 49.24 18.88 13.45
CA ASP A 174 50.69 18.78 13.40
C ASP A 174 51.27 18.29 14.75
N PRO A 175 52.34 17.50 14.74
CA PRO A 175 53.42 17.82 15.66
C PRO A 175 54.81 17.80 15.00
N GLU A 176 55.51 18.88 15.33
CA GLU A 176 56.89 19.25 15.04
C GLU A 176 57.94 18.14 15.18
N GLU A 177 58.88 18.20 14.22
CA GLU A 177 60.31 17.88 14.24
C GLU A 177 60.97 17.52 15.58
N GLU A 178 61.89 16.55 15.55
CA GLU A 178 63.27 16.70 16.05
C GLU A 178 64.14 15.49 15.63
N GLY A 179 65.24 15.77 14.91
CA GLY A 179 66.55 15.28 15.37
C GLY A 179 67.31 14.25 14.52
N THR A 180 68.33 14.76 13.84
CA THR A 180 69.70 14.21 13.69
C THR A 180 70.02 13.23 12.53
N ASP A 181 70.58 13.81 11.47
CA ASP A 181 72.00 13.70 11.10
C ASP A 181 72.67 12.31 11.19
N ASN A 182 72.87 11.65 10.04
CA ASN A 182 74.22 11.24 9.63
C ASN A 182 74.22 10.61 8.22
N MET A 183 74.93 11.27 7.31
CA MET A 183 75.44 10.70 6.07
C MET A 183 76.92 10.37 6.29
N PRO A 184 77.43 9.25 5.77
CA PRO A 184 78.64 9.42 4.98
C PRO A 184 78.74 8.54 3.72
N ALA A 185 79.23 9.23 2.68
CA ALA A 185 80.30 8.89 1.73
C ALA A 185 80.38 7.51 1.05
N GLU A 186 80.30 7.61 -0.29
CA GLU A 186 81.18 7.01 -1.32
C GLU A 186 82.06 5.79 -0.98
N ASN A 187 82.02 4.77 -1.85
CA ASN A 187 83.15 4.45 -2.72
C ASN A 187 82.78 3.40 -3.77
N GLY A 188 83.33 3.56 -4.98
CA GLY A 188 83.13 2.67 -6.12
C GLY A 188 84.08 1.47 -6.16
N GLY A 189 83.93 0.69 -7.24
CA GLY A 189 84.92 -0.27 -7.74
C GLY A 189 84.70 -1.72 -7.28
N THR A 190 84.20 -2.58 -8.16
CA THR A 190 85.03 -3.39 -9.09
C THR A 190 84.14 -3.92 -10.22
#